data_AF-A0A4R6L6M9-F1
#
_entry.id   AF-A0A4R6L6M9-F1
#
_cell.length_a   1.000
_cell.length_b   1.000
_cell.length_c   1.000
_cell.angle_alpha   90.00
_cell.angle_beta   90.00
_cell.angle_gamma   90.00
#
_symmetry.space_group_name_H-M   'P 1'
#
loop_
_entity.id
_entity.type
_entity.pdbx_description
1 polymer ?
#
loop_
_entity_poly.entity_id
_entity_poly.type
_entity_poly.pdbx_seq_one_letter_code
_entity_poly.pdbx_strand_id
1 'polypeptide(L)'
;MTEIAAQTQVALSRIVAERQSKGRVPGVVGAVARAGSLAWSTGVGSADLDNPGVPPTANSQFLIASQSKTLTAVTIMALRDEGKLSLDDPIEKLIPDSKHEGITVRQMLSHASGMQREPVGDVWDLMKFPSREELVPGWNAAERIGKPHHRFHYSNLVFSLLGEIVARIDGRSWYDAVKARILDPLEMRRTTVGMDGGPAQTGYYVPPWSDVPVREPLLDIGAMDACGGLASTAEDLAKWAMFVANPVDEVLSKDTLDEMCQVQIMADVDRWQLAFGLGFMLLRRGDRLFVGHDGGMPGHITSTFVDRSSGTAGIALFGSTSAPAPSALATDLIIKVLEDDPLPPEPWVPGTEVPAELAGVLGTWFSEGSPFVFSVKNGVLEAKSPAAAEYQSPAVFERLSEDNYRTVSGRETGELLRITRDPSGTPTKLHWATYLCTRQPLAFADITPG
;
A
#
# COMPACT_ATOMS: atom_id res chain seq x y z
N MET A 1 15.69 19.48 3.02
CA MET A 1 15.02 19.69 4.32
C MET A 1 13.55 19.45 4.13
N THR A 2 12.97 18.66 5.03
CA THR A 2 11.68 17.96 4.97
C THR A 2 10.61 18.59 5.85
N GLU A 3 10.92 19.74 6.44
CA GLU A 3 9.99 20.47 7.28
C GLU A 3 8.82 21.00 6.46
N ILE A 4 7.62 20.66 6.88
CA ILE A 4 6.38 21.22 6.36
C ILE A 4 6.34 22.70 6.74
N ALA A 5 6.01 23.59 5.80
CA ALA A 5 6.01 25.02 6.08
C ALA A 5 4.99 25.39 7.16
N ALA A 6 5.28 26.42 7.96
CA ALA A 6 4.44 26.81 9.09
C ALA A 6 2.97 27.07 8.69
N GLN A 7 2.75 27.68 7.52
CA GLN A 7 1.39 27.92 7.02
C GLN A 7 0.64 26.62 6.72
N THR A 8 1.30 25.64 6.13
CA THR A 8 0.75 24.31 5.86
C THR A 8 0.47 23.57 7.17
N GLN A 9 1.37 23.62 8.16
CA GLN A 9 1.13 23.04 9.49
C GLN A 9 -0.13 23.61 10.16
N VAL A 10 -0.36 24.92 10.05
CA VAL A 10 -1.60 25.57 10.53
C VAL A 10 -2.82 25.03 9.79
N ALA A 11 -2.75 24.87 8.47
CA ALA A 11 -3.85 24.30 7.68
C ALA A 11 -4.16 22.84 8.05
N LEU A 12 -3.13 22.01 8.22
CA LEU A 12 -3.26 20.63 8.68
C LEU A 12 -3.89 20.56 10.07
N SER A 13 -3.44 21.41 11.01
CA SER A 13 -3.99 21.48 12.37
C SER A 13 -5.48 21.82 12.34
N ARG A 14 -5.88 22.75 11.48
CA ARG A 14 -7.29 23.12 11.28
C ARG A 14 -8.11 21.95 10.75
N ILE A 15 -7.60 21.22 9.76
CA ILE A 15 -8.28 20.05 9.19
C ILE A 15 -8.54 19.00 10.29
N VAL A 16 -7.54 18.68 11.11
CA VAL A 16 -7.70 17.71 12.20
C VAL A 16 -8.70 18.20 13.25
N ALA A 17 -8.61 19.47 13.67
CA ALA A 17 -9.55 20.05 14.64
C ALA A 17 -11.00 20.05 14.13
N GLU A 18 -11.21 20.35 12.84
CA GLU A 18 -12.54 20.28 12.24
C GLU A 18 -13.09 18.86 12.18
N ARG A 19 -12.24 17.86 11.85
CA ARG A 19 -12.65 16.44 11.88
C ARG A 19 -13.01 15.99 13.30
N GLN A 20 -12.22 16.37 14.30
CA GLN A 20 -12.50 16.09 15.70
C GLN A 20 -13.85 16.66 16.13
N SER A 21 -14.06 17.96 15.87
CA SER A 21 -15.26 18.69 16.30
C SER A 21 -16.52 18.20 15.59
N LYS A 22 -16.52 18.16 14.24
CA LYS A 22 -17.68 17.72 13.46
C LYS A 22 -17.98 16.23 13.66
N GLY A 23 -16.95 15.43 13.92
CA GLY A 23 -17.07 13.99 14.16
C GLY A 23 -17.41 13.61 15.60
N ARG A 24 -17.48 14.59 16.53
CA ARG A 24 -17.75 14.37 17.97
C ARG A 24 -16.79 13.31 18.56
N VAL A 25 -15.51 13.40 18.23
CA VAL A 25 -14.49 12.42 18.64
C VAL A 25 -13.78 12.90 19.90
N PRO A 26 -13.74 12.11 21.00
CA PRO A 26 -13.09 12.53 22.24
C PRO A 26 -11.61 12.91 22.10
N GLY A 27 -10.83 12.13 21.34
CA GLY A 27 -9.43 12.40 21.03
C GLY A 27 -9.06 11.92 19.62
N VAL A 28 -8.27 12.71 18.91
CA VAL A 28 -7.74 12.35 17.58
C VAL A 28 -6.28 12.74 17.45
N VAL A 29 -5.51 11.92 16.72
CA VAL A 29 -4.20 12.27 16.19
C VAL A 29 -4.28 12.33 14.68
N GLY A 30 -3.78 13.42 14.10
CA GLY A 30 -3.46 13.52 12.68
C GLY A 30 -1.96 13.67 12.51
N ALA A 31 -1.39 12.99 11.51
CA ALA A 31 0.03 13.02 11.25
C ALA A 31 0.35 12.92 9.75
N VAL A 32 1.50 13.49 9.38
CA VAL A 32 2.08 13.39 8.04
C VAL A 32 3.50 12.86 8.17
N ALA A 33 3.82 11.84 7.37
CA ALA A 33 5.18 11.34 7.22
C ALA A 33 5.66 11.61 5.78
N ARG A 34 6.91 12.04 5.64
CA ARG A 34 7.50 12.39 4.35
C ARG A 34 9.00 12.19 4.42
N ALA A 35 9.59 11.70 3.33
CA ALA A 35 11.04 11.59 3.17
C ALA A 35 11.72 10.87 4.35
N GLY A 36 11.19 9.68 4.66
CA GLY A 36 11.77 8.74 5.61
C GLY A 36 11.41 8.95 7.08
N SER A 37 10.64 9.99 7.44
CA SER A 37 10.32 10.27 8.86
C SER A 37 8.96 10.93 9.07
N LEU A 38 8.51 10.97 10.33
CA LEU A 38 7.36 11.76 10.76
C LEU A 38 7.69 13.26 10.61
N ALA A 39 7.00 13.94 9.70
CA ALA A 39 7.25 15.33 9.36
C ALA A 39 6.36 16.32 10.14
N TRP A 40 5.16 15.88 10.54
CA TRP A 40 4.23 16.66 11.34
C TRP A 40 3.23 15.77 12.07
N SER A 41 2.79 16.19 13.25
CA SER A 41 1.65 15.60 13.92
C SER A 41 0.93 16.60 14.82
N THR A 42 -0.34 16.35 15.08
CA THR A 42 -1.10 17.09 16.09
C THR A 42 -2.12 16.18 16.77
N GLY A 43 -2.36 16.45 18.04
CA GLY A 43 -3.42 15.84 18.83
C GLY A 43 -4.50 16.86 19.16
N VAL A 44 -5.76 16.47 19.05
CA VAL A 44 -6.91 17.32 19.44
C VAL A 44 -7.85 16.54 20.33
N GLY A 45 -8.39 17.20 21.36
CA GLY A 45 -9.32 16.59 22.32
C GLY A 45 -8.62 16.08 23.57
N SER A 46 -9.08 14.94 24.10
CA SER A 46 -8.57 14.31 25.31
C SER A 46 -8.22 12.85 25.07
N ALA A 47 -7.00 12.45 25.49
CA ALA A 47 -6.55 11.06 25.47
C ALA A 47 -7.37 10.19 26.43
N ASP A 48 -7.82 10.79 27.53
CA ASP A 48 -8.70 10.18 28.53
C ASP A 48 -9.66 11.24 29.09
N LEU A 49 -10.93 10.91 29.26
CA LEU A 49 -11.94 11.82 29.81
C LEU A 49 -11.91 11.86 31.34
N ASP A 50 -11.20 10.92 31.99
CA ASP A 50 -10.87 11.02 33.41
C ASP A 50 -9.84 12.15 33.67
N ASN A 51 -9.09 12.57 32.63
CA ASN A 51 -8.16 13.70 32.65
C ASN A 51 -8.35 14.61 31.42
N PRO A 52 -9.45 15.38 31.37
CA PRO A 52 -9.85 16.11 30.17
C PRO A 52 -8.88 17.24 29.82
N GLY A 53 -8.76 17.52 28.52
CA GLY A 53 -7.94 18.61 27.99
C GLY A 53 -6.48 18.24 27.70
N VAL A 54 -6.06 17.01 28.02
CA VAL A 54 -4.75 16.48 27.62
C VAL A 54 -4.90 15.69 26.31
N PRO A 55 -4.48 16.24 25.16
CA PRO A 55 -4.66 15.56 23.87
C PRO A 55 -3.74 14.33 23.75
N PRO A 56 -4.14 13.33 22.94
CA PRO A 56 -3.22 12.25 22.56
C PRO A 56 -2.05 12.82 21.76
N THR A 57 -0.90 12.14 21.80
CA THR A 57 0.31 12.57 21.08
C THR A 57 0.69 11.57 20.00
N ALA A 58 1.74 11.87 19.22
CA ALA A 58 2.25 10.94 18.22
C ALA A 58 2.76 9.60 18.81
N ASN A 59 3.05 9.56 20.12
CA ASN A 59 3.49 8.38 20.88
C ASN A 59 2.35 7.73 21.70
N SER A 60 1.11 8.20 21.57
CA SER A 60 -0.06 7.54 22.16
C SER A 60 -0.45 6.32 21.33
N GLN A 61 -0.60 5.15 21.95
CA GLN A 61 -1.11 3.96 21.28
C GLN A 61 -2.61 4.04 20.97
N PHE A 62 -2.99 3.54 19.80
CA PHE A 62 -4.36 3.29 19.36
C PHE A 62 -4.44 1.84 18.89
N LEU A 63 -5.59 1.18 19.06
CA LEU A 63 -5.85 -0.09 18.38
C LEU A 63 -5.95 0.19 16.87
N ILE A 64 -4.99 -0.30 16.08
CA ILE A 64 -4.94 -0.05 14.64
C ILE A 64 -5.75 -1.07 13.83
N ALA A 65 -6.26 -2.10 14.51
CA ALA A 65 -7.19 -3.06 13.97
C ALA A 65 -6.72 -3.58 12.59
N SER A 66 -7.57 -3.45 11.57
CA SER A 66 -7.34 -4.02 10.25
C SER A 66 -6.08 -3.52 9.51
N GLN A 67 -5.43 -2.45 9.97
CA GLN A 67 -4.08 -2.12 9.48
C GLN A 67 -3.07 -3.25 9.73
N SER A 68 -3.29 -4.09 10.76
CA SER A 68 -2.49 -5.30 11.06
C SER A 68 -2.37 -6.25 9.85
N LYS A 69 -3.38 -6.27 8.98
CA LYS A 69 -3.39 -7.10 7.76
C LYS A 69 -2.23 -6.79 6.82
N THR A 70 -1.85 -5.52 6.75
CA THR A 70 -0.74 -5.10 5.88
C THR A 70 0.59 -5.68 6.35
N LEU A 71 0.80 -5.81 7.67
CA LEU A 71 1.98 -6.45 8.26
C LEU A 71 1.96 -7.97 8.08
N THR A 72 0.78 -8.60 8.25
CA THR A 72 0.58 -10.02 7.93
C THR A 72 0.88 -10.31 6.46
N ALA A 73 0.41 -9.46 5.55
CA ALA A 73 0.63 -9.62 4.12
C ALA A 73 2.12 -9.48 3.75
N VAL A 74 2.81 -8.48 4.28
CA VAL A 74 4.27 -8.34 4.06
C VAL A 74 5.04 -9.54 4.59
N THR A 75 4.64 -10.09 5.73
CA THR A 75 5.25 -11.30 6.28
C THR A 75 5.06 -12.51 5.37
N ILE A 76 3.86 -12.72 4.81
CA ILE A 76 3.60 -13.78 3.82
C ILE A 76 4.45 -13.59 2.56
N MET A 77 4.60 -12.35 2.09
CA MET A 77 5.37 -12.04 0.89
C MET A 77 6.87 -12.25 1.11
N ALA A 78 7.39 -11.90 2.30
CA ALA A 78 8.77 -12.22 2.69
C ALA A 78 9.01 -13.74 2.72
N LEU A 79 8.08 -14.53 3.28
CA LEU A 79 8.17 -15.99 3.26
C LEU A 79 8.13 -16.56 1.83
N ARG A 80 7.41 -15.91 0.90
CA ARG A 80 7.42 -16.27 -0.51
C ARG A 80 8.75 -15.97 -1.17
N ASP A 81 9.34 -14.81 -0.92
CA ASP A 81 10.66 -14.44 -1.46
C ASP A 81 11.77 -15.36 -0.92
N GLU A 82 11.62 -15.89 0.29
CA GLU A 82 12.45 -16.96 0.87
C GLU A 82 12.23 -18.35 0.22
N GLY A 83 11.28 -18.48 -0.71
CA GLY A 83 10.94 -19.73 -1.37
C GLY A 83 10.16 -20.73 -0.50
N LYS A 84 9.59 -20.28 0.63
CA LYS A 84 8.88 -21.16 1.57
C LYS A 84 7.42 -21.42 1.18
N LEU A 85 6.83 -20.56 0.36
CA LEU A 85 5.50 -20.73 -0.22
C LEU A 85 5.41 -20.05 -1.59
N SER A 86 4.44 -20.47 -2.40
CA SER A 86 4.00 -19.75 -3.59
C SER A 86 2.67 -19.04 -3.34
N LEU A 87 2.42 -17.93 -4.03
CA LEU A 87 1.13 -17.27 -3.99
C LEU A 87 -0.01 -18.14 -4.53
N ASP A 88 0.30 -19.08 -5.41
CA ASP A 88 -0.67 -19.98 -6.00
C ASP A 88 -0.73 -21.34 -5.28
N ASP A 89 -0.01 -21.47 -4.15
CA ASP A 89 -0.19 -22.62 -3.27
C ASP A 89 -1.60 -22.63 -2.69
N PRO A 90 -2.29 -23.78 -2.75
CA PRO A 90 -3.61 -23.91 -2.17
C PRO A 90 -3.50 -24.10 -0.65
N ILE A 91 -4.51 -23.66 0.09
CA ILE A 91 -4.47 -23.63 1.56
C ILE A 91 -4.25 -25.02 2.17
N GLU A 92 -4.79 -26.10 1.58
CA GLU A 92 -4.61 -27.48 2.05
C GLU A 92 -3.16 -27.97 1.95
N LYS A 93 -2.30 -27.32 1.15
CA LYS A 93 -0.85 -27.57 1.15
C LYS A 93 -0.19 -27.02 2.42
N LEU A 94 -0.66 -25.89 2.92
CA LEU A 94 -0.06 -25.13 4.03
C LEU A 94 -0.71 -25.47 5.38
N ILE A 95 -1.99 -25.85 5.35
CA ILE A 95 -2.79 -26.32 6.48
C ILE A 95 -3.46 -27.63 6.02
N PRO A 96 -2.79 -28.80 6.20
CA PRO A 96 -3.30 -30.09 5.73
C PRO A 96 -4.69 -30.49 6.26
N ASP A 97 -5.09 -29.94 7.40
CA ASP A 97 -6.40 -30.20 8.02
C ASP A 97 -7.52 -29.30 7.46
N SER A 98 -7.22 -28.40 6.51
CA SER A 98 -8.20 -27.52 5.88
C SER A 98 -9.17 -28.31 4.99
N LYS A 99 -10.48 -28.09 5.17
CA LYS A 99 -11.55 -28.64 4.33
C LYS A 99 -11.95 -27.75 3.17
N HIS A 100 -11.32 -26.58 3.06
CA HIS A 100 -11.60 -25.61 2.01
C HIS A 100 -10.51 -25.68 0.93
N GLU A 101 -10.60 -26.68 0.06
CA GLU A 101 -9.65 -26.96 -1.02
C GLU A 101 -9.62 -25.91 -2.14
N GLY A 102 -8.44 -25.63 -2.69
CA GLY A 102 -8.26 -24.80 -3.89
C GLY A 102 -8.35 -23.29 -3.70
N ILE A 103 -8.44 -22.80 -2.45
CA ILE A 103 -8.25 -21.37 -2.14
C ILE A 103 -6.75 -21.09 -2.09
N THR A 104 -6.26 -20.16 -2.91
CA THR A 104 -4.83 -19.84 -2.96
C THR A 104 -4.44 -18.70 -2.01
N VAL A 105 -3.16 -18.63 -1.64
CA VAL A 105 -2.61 -17.51 -0.84
C VAL A 105 -2.87 -16.16 -1.50
N ARG A 106 -2.76 -16.06 -2.83
CA ARG A 106 -3.09 -14.85 -3.62
C ARG A 106 -4.53 -14.39 -3.40
N GLN A 107 -5.48 -15.33 -3.42
CA GLN A 107 -6.90 -15.06 -3.19
C GLN A 107 -7.15 -14.62 -1.75
N MET A 108 -6.43 -15.20 -0.80
CA MET A 108 -6.54 -14.82 0.61
C MET A 108 -6.06 -13.38 0.85
N LEU A 109 -4.86 -13.03 0.35
CA LEU A 109 -4.27 -11.70 0.50
C LEU A 109 -5.11 -10.59 -0.15
N SER A 110 -5.81 -10.90 -1.22
CA SER A 110 -6.62 -9.94 -2.00
C SER A 110 -8.10 -9.90 -1.62
N HIS A 111 -8.52 -10.59 -0.55
CA HIS A 111 -9.95 -10.72 -0.18
C HIS A 111 -10.83 -11.26 -1.32
N ALA A 112 -10.27 -12.20 -2.08
CA ALA A 112 -10.89 -12.83 -3.24
C ALA A 112 -11.11 -14.33 -3.04
N SER A 113 -11.12 -14.83 -1.80
CA SER A 113 -11.29 -16.26 -1.50
C SER A 113 -12.74 -16.75 -1.62
N GLY A 114 -13.73 -15.86 -1.48
CA GLY A 114 -15.16 -16.22 -1.42
C GLY A 114 -15.60 -16.81 -0.07
N MET A 115 -14.76 -16.73 0.96
CA MET A 115 -15.09 -17.14 2.32
C MET A 115 -15.89 -16.08 3.07
N GLN A 116 -16.69 -16.50 4.06
CA GLN A 116 -17.38 -15.58 4.96
C GLN A 116 -16.43 -14.60 5.67
N ARG A 117 -16.99 -13.49 6.13
CA ARG A 117 -16.24 -12.36 6.69
C ARG A 117 -15.57 -12.66 8.03
N GLU A 118 -16.33 -13.17 8.99
CA GLU A 118 -15.91 -13.36 10.39
C GLU A 118 -15.85 -14.86 10.75
N PRO A 119 -15.22 -15.26 11.86
CA PRO A 119 -15.32 -16.64 12.36
C PRO A 119 -16.77 -17.08 12.59
N VAL A 120 -16.99 -18.39 12.67
CA VAL A 120 -18.31 -18.96 12.92
C VAL A 120 -18.85 -18.51 14.29
N GLY A 121 -20.12 -18.08 14.30
CA GLY A 121 -20.83 -17.60 15.49
C GLY A 121 -20.92 -16.08 15.58
N ASP A 122 -21.65 -15.59 16.59
CA ASP A 122 -21.91 -14.16 16.80
C ASP A 122 -20.79 -13.49 17.62
N VAL A 123 -19.54 -13.58 17.13
CA VAL A 123 -18.32 -13.20 17.90
C VAL A 123 -18.32 -11.74 18.38
N TRP A 124 -19.00 -10.84 17.67
CA TRP A 124 -19.11 -9.42 18.00
C TRP A 124 -20.30 -9.07 18.90
N ASP A 125 -21.26 -9.98 19.07
CA ASP A 125 -22.33 -9.83 20.07
C ASP A 125 -21.86 -10.42 21.41
N LEU A 126 -21.28 -11.62 21.33
CA LEU A 126 -20.78 -12.35 22.49
C LEU A 126 -19.42 -11.85 22.99
N MET A 127 -18.72 -11.05 22.19
CA MET A 127 -17.34 -10.61 22.42
C MET A 127 -16.39 -11.77 22.74
N LYS A 128 -16.64 -12.92 22.11
CA LYS A 128 -15.89 -14.16 22.30
C LYS A 128 -15.28 -14.59 20.97
N PHE A 129 -13.96 -14.43 20.88
CA PHE A 129 -13.19 -14.74 19.69
C PHE A 129 -12.52 -16.12 19.82
N PRO A 130 -12.24 -16.80 18.70
CA PRO A 130 -11.65 -18.14 18.74
C PRO A 130 -10.24 -18.10 19.35
N SER A 131 -9.92 -19.11 20.16
CA SER A 131 -8.53 -19.45 20.50
C SER A 131 -7.77 -20.01 19.29
N ARG A 132 -6.46 -20.15 19.41
CA ARG A 132 -5.62 -20.73 18.34
C ARG A 132 -6.06 -22.15 17.97
N GLU A 133 -6.40 -22.96 18.96
CA GLU A 133 -6.87 -24.34 18.77
C GLU A 133 -8.22 -24.41 18.06
N GLU A 134 -9.06 -23.38 18.22
CA GLU A 134 -10.39 -23.28 17.60
C GLU A 134 -10.36 -22.70 16.18
N LEU A 135 -9.27 -22.06 15.76
CA LEU A 135 -9.22 -21.34 14.48
C LEU A 135 -9.41 -22.26 13.26
N VAL A 136 -8.65 -23.35 13.16
CA VAL A 136 -8.76 -24.30 12.04
C VAL A 136 -10.08 -25.10 12.08
N PRO A 137 -10.55 -25.60 13.24
CA PRO A 137 -11.90 -26.16 13.34
C PRO A 137 -13.00 -25.17 12.91
N GLY A 138 -12.91 -23.90 13.33
CA GLY A 138 -13.84 -22.84 12.96
C GLY A 138 -13.79 -22.51 11.47
N TRP A 139 -12.58 -22.45 10.89
CA TRP A 139 -12.38 -22.35 9.44
C TRP A 139 -13.09 -23.48 8.70
N ASN A 140 -12.92 -24.71 9.14
CA ASN A 140 -13.53 -25.89 8.52
C ASN A 140 -15.07 -25.94 8.64
N ALA A 141 -15.64 -25.18 9.58
CA ALA A 141 -17.07 -25.02 9.75
C ALA A 141 -17.63 -23.79 9.03
N ALA A 142 -16.76 -22.91 8.52
CA ALA A 142 -17.15 -21.67 7.86
C ALA A 142 -17.75 -21.92 6.47
N GLU A 143 -18.60 -20.99 6.03
CA GLU A 143 -19.25 -21.07 4.72
C GLU A 143 -18.39 -20.46 3.61
N ARG A 144 -18.37 -21.16 2.46
CA ARG A 144 -17.97 -20.60 1.16
C ARG A 144 -19.16 -19.88 0.53
N ILE A 145 -19.27 -18.59 0.82
CA ILE A 145 -20.36 -17.75 0.33
C ILE A 145 -20.23 -17.37 -1.16
N GLY A 146 -19.12 -17.74 -1.81
CA GLY A 146 -18.88 -17.47 -3.22
C GLY A 146 -17.70 -18.24 -3.80
N LYS A 147 -17.55 -18.15 -5.13
CA LYS A 147 -16.39 -18.68 -5.84
C LYS A 147 -15.17 -17.77 -5.63
N PRO A 148 -13.94 -18.32 -5.54
CA PRO A 148 -12.74 -17.50 -5.53
C PRO A 148 -12.62 -16.61 -6.78
N HIS A 149 -12.01 -15.43 -6.63
CA HIS A 149 -11.86 -14.36 -7.62
C HIS A 149 -13.15 -13.88 -8.31
N HIS A 150 -14.33 -14.26 -7.83
CA HIS A 150 -15.59 -13.82 -8.44
C HIS A 150 -15.94 -12.37 -8.12
N ARG A 151 -15.78 -11.96 -6.85
CA ARG A 151 -16.00 -10.58 -6.38
C ARG A 151 -15.17 -10.33 -5.12
N PHE A 152 -14.85 -9.08 -4.86
CA PHE A 152 -14.29 -8.68 -3.58
C PHE A 152 -15.23 -9.07 -2.43
N HIS A 153 -14.68 -9.75 -1.43
CA HIS A 153 -15.36 -10.00 -0.16
C HIS A 153 -14.37 -9.93 0.99
N TYR A 154 -14.41 -8.82 1.72
CA TYR A 154 -13.58 -8.61 2.89
C TYR A 154 -13.77 -9.73 3.92
N SER A 155 -12.68 -10.29 4.42
CA SER A 155 -12.73 -11.37 5.41
C SER A 155 -11.60 -11.25 6.42
N ASN A 156 -11.99 -11.06 7.68
CA ASN A 156 -11.11 -11.14 8.84
C ASN A 156 -10.67 -12.58 9.08
N LEU A 157 -11.59 -13.54 8.96
CA LEU A 157 -11.30 -14.97 9.12
C LEU A 157 -10.15 -15.41 8.20
N VAL A 158 -10.19 -15.01 6.93
CA VAL A 158 -9.13 -15.32 5.96
C VAL A 158 -7.76 -14.79 6.40
N PHE A 159 -7.70 -13.57 6.94
CA PHE A 159 -6.45 -13.00 7.44
C PHE A 159 -5.97 -13.64 8.75
N SER A 160 -6.89 -14.10 9.60
CA SER A 160 -6.53 -14.94 10.75
C SER A 160 -5.86 -16.25 10.29
N LEU A 161 -6.35 -16.85 9.21
CA LEU A 161 -5.73 -18.06 8.63
C LEU A 161 -4.39 -17.77 7.95
N LEU A 162 -4.20 -16.59 7.35
CA LEU A 162 -2.87 -16.16 6.91
C LEU A 162 -1.90 -16.04 8.10
N GLY A 163 -2.36 -15.58 9.26
CA GLY A 163 -1.58 -15.60 10.49
C GLY A 163 -1.16 -17.00 10.93
N GLU A 164 -2.06 -17.97 10.85
CA GLU A 164 -1.77 -19.39 11.10
C GLU A 164 -0.74 -19.96 10.11
N ILE A 165 -0.85 -19.60 8.82
CA ILE A 165 0.13 -19.98 7.79
C ILE A 165 1.52 -19.42 8.15
N VAL A 166 1.61 -18.14 8.53
CA VAL A 166 2.86 -17.53 9.00
C VAL A 166 3.44 -18.34 10.15
N ALA A 167 2.65 -18.64 11.18
CA ALA A 167 3.13 -19.34 12.36
C ALA A 167 3.67 -20.75 12.03
N ARG A 168 2.97 -21.51 11.17
CA ARG A 168 3.41 -22.85 10.76
C ARG A 168 4.69 -22.85 9.94
N ILE A 169 4.83 -21.89 9.03
CA ILE A 169 5.99 -21.82 8.11
C ILE A 169 7.20 -21.20 8.79
N ASP A 170 7.01 -20.17 9.60
CA ASP A 170 8.09 -19.47 10.28
C ASP A 170 8.58 -20.24 11.53
N GLY A 171 7.71 -21.03 12.16
CA GLY A 171 7.99 -21.76 13.40
C GLY A 171 7.91 -20.91 14.67
N ARG A 172 7.62 -19.60 14.54
CA ARG A 172 7.34 -18.67 15.64
C ARG A 172 5.84 -18.43 15.76
N SER A 173 5.41 -17.74 16.82
CA SER A 173 4.08 -17.13 16.82
C SER A 173 3.97 -16.11 15.68
N TRP A 174 2.75 -15.82 15.21
CA TRP A 174 2.54 -14.78 14.20
C TRP A 174 3.14 -13.43 14.62
N TYR A 175 2.92 -13.01 15.88
CA TYR A 175 3.44 -11.75 16.38
C TYR A 175 4.97 -11.73 16.41
N ASP A 176 5.62 -12.81 16.85
CA ASP A 176 7.08 -12.88 16.88
C ASP A 176 7.69 -12.87 15.48
N ALA A 177 7.01 -13.47 14.49
CA ALA A 177 7.42 -13.39 13.10
C ALA A 177 7.30 -11.95 12.56
N VAL A 178 6.16 -11.29 12.76
CA VAL A 178 5.97 -9.87 12.39
C VAL A 178 6.99 -8.98 13.10
N LYS A 179 7.23 -9.21 14.38
CA LYS A 179 8.18 -8.44 15.18
C LYS A 179 9.60 -8.57 14.62
N ALA A 180 10.08 -9.80 14.42
CA ALA A 180 11.44 -10.05 13.95
C ALA A 180 11.68 -9.55 12.52
N ARG A 181 10.66 -9.62 11.64
CA ARG A 181 10.78 -9.32 10.21
C ARG A 181 10.46 -7.88 9.85
N ILE A 182 9.65 -7.20 10.66
CA ILE A 182 9.12 -5.88 10.34
C ILE A 182 9.37 -4.91 11.49
N LEU A 183 8.86 -5.20 12.68
CA LEU A 183 8.84 -4.19 13.75
C LEU A 183 10.24 -3.88 14.26
N ASP A 184 11.11 -4.88 14.42
CA ASP A 184 12.48 -4.66 14.88
C ASP A 184 13.35 -3.94 13.83
N PRO A 185 13.38 -4.37 12.54
CA PRO A 185 14.13 -3.64 11.50
C PRO A 185 13.67 -2.20 11.26
N LEU A 186 12.35 -1.95 11.35
CA LEU A 186 11.79 -0.60 11.20
C LEU A 186 11.73 0.18 12.51
N GLU A 187 12.26 -0.38 13.61
CA GLU A 187 12.25 0.21 14.94
C GLU A 187 10.85 0.64 15.43
N MET A 188 9.81 -0.11 15.10
CA MET A 188 8.42 0.10 15.53
C MET A 188 8.18 -0.42 16.95
N ARG A 189 8.89 0.19 17.92
CA ARG A 189 9.03 -0.31 19.30
C ARG A 189 7.78 -0.19 20.16
N ARG A 190 6.79 0.61 19.76
CA ARG A 190 5.50 0.81 20.44
C ARG A 190 4.36 0.15 19.66
N THR A 191 4.67 -0.80 18.78
CA THR A 191 3.69 -1.61 18.06
C THR A 191 3.63 -3.02 18.68
N THR A 192 2.49 -3.38 19.25
CA THR A 192 2.32 -4.58 20.08
C THR A 192 0.97 -5.25 19.83
N VAL A 193 0.81 -6.53 20.19
CA VAL A 193 -0.53 -7.12 20.33
C VAL A 193 -1.18 -6.52 21.57
N GLY A 194 -2.30 -5.83 21.38
CA GLY A 194 -2.93 -5.02 22.44
C GLY A 194 -2.06 -3.83 22.87
N MET A 195 -2.52 -3.12 23.90
CA MET A 195 -1.81 -1.97 24.47
C MET A 195 -0.67 -2.43 25.40
N ASP A 196 0.42 -1.66 25.44
CA ASP A 196 1.63 -1.99 26.21
C ASP A 196 1.70 -1.37 27.62
N GLY A 197 0.66 -0.64 28.01
CA GLY A 197 0.57 0.06 29.30
C GLY A 197 1.27 1.43 29.35
N GLY A 198 1.89 1.88 28.25
CA GLY A 198 2.39 3.24 28.10
C GLY A 198 1.30 4.26 27.72
N PRO A 199 1.68 5.46 27.23
CA PRO A 199 0.72 6.44 26.73
C PRO A 199 -0.20 5.83 25.66
N ALA A 200 -1.51 5.99 25.82
CA ALA A 200 -2.53 5.44 24.94
C ALA A 200 -3.76 6.35 24.89
N GLN A 201 -4.53 6.24 23.81
CA GLN A 201 -5.87 6.82 23.69
C GLN A 201 -6.89 5.85 24.29
N THR A 202 -7.64 6.30 25.29
CA THR A 202 -8.81 5.57 25.76
C THR A 202 -9.89 5.58 24.68
N GLY A 203 -10.47 4.40 24.41
CA GLY A 203 -11.52 4.23 23.42
C GLY A 203 -12.90 4.59 23.96
N TYR A 204 -13.71 5.26 23.13
CA TYR A 204 -15.04 5.70 23.49
C TYR A 204 -16.08 5.44 22.41
N TYR A 205 -17.33 5.22 22.81
CA TYR A 205 -18.50 5.32 21.96
C TYR A 205 -19.24 6.61 22.29
N VAL A 206 -19.51 7.44 21.28
CA VAL A 206 -20.34 8.64 21.44
C VAL A 206 -21.69 8.39 20.79
N PRO A 207 -22.79 8.24 21.55
CA PRO A 207 -24.09 7.93 20.99
C PRO A 207 -24.57 9.02 20.00
N PRO A 208 -25.33 8.65 18.95
CA PRO A 208 -25.81 9.60 17.96
C PRO A 208 -26.77 10.67 18.53
N TRP A 209 -27.42 10.39 19.67
CA TRP A 209 -28.41 11.27 20.29
C TRP A 209 -27.98 11.81 21.67
N SER A 210 -26.71 11.62 22.06
CA SER A 210 -26.17 12.11 23.34
C SER A 210 -24.72 12.53 23.18
N ASP A 211 -24.35 13.69 23.72
CA ASP A 211 -22.97 14.19 23.77
C ASP A 211 -22.14 13.61 24.93
N VAL A 212 -22.66 12.60 25.63
CA VAL A 212 -21.96 11.92 26.72
C VAL A 212 -21.26 10.67 26.19
N PRO A 213 -19.92 10.63 26.12
CA PRO A 213 -19.18 9.45 25.69
C PRO A 213 -19.29 8.32 26.72
N VAL A 214 -19.30 7.09 26.23
CA VAL A 214 -19.24 5.86 27.02
C VAL A 214 -17.89 5.19 26.73
N ARG A 215 -17.17 4.77 27.78
CA ARG A 215 -15.89 4.08 27.62
C ARG A 215 -16.13 2.70 26.98
N GLU A 216 -15.35 2.39 25.95
CA GLU A 216 -15.37 1.08 25.28
C GLU A 216 -14.37 0.11 25.95
N PRO A 217 -14.64 -1.20 25.90
CA PRO A 217 -13.71 -2.20 26.44
C PRO A 217 -12.48 -2.36 25.55
N LEU A 218 -11.34 -2.69 26.16
CA LEU A 218 -10.20 -3.23 25.43
C LEU A 218 -10.46 -4.71 25.17
N LEU A 219 -10.37 -5.12 23.90
CA LEU A 219 -10.69 -6.48 23.48
C LEU A 219 -9.43 -7.32 23.26
N ASP A 220 -9.47 -8.54 23.79
CA ASP A 220 -8.61 -9.61 23.33
C ASP A 220 -9.36 -10.39 22.24
N ILE A 221 -8.83 -10.36 21.02
CA ILE A 221 -9.43 -11.03 19.85
C ILE A 221 -8.80 -12.41 19.58
N GLY A 222 -7.97 -12.91 20.50
CA GLY A 222 -7.41 -14.26 20.45
C GLY A 222 -6.70 -14.56 19.13
N ALA A 223 -7.13 -15.61 18.43
CA ALA A 223 -6.52 -16.06 17.18
C ALA A 223 -6.73 -15.10 15.99
N MET A 224 -7.48 -14.00 16.18
CA MET A 224 -7.72 -13.01 15.15
C MET A 224 -6.70 -11.86 15.14
N ASP A 225 -5.67 -11.91 15.98
CA ASP A 225 -4.64 -10.88 16.04
C ASP A 225 -3.99 -10.54 14.68
N ALA A 226 -3.76 -11.55 13.82
CA ALA A 226 -3.23 -11.35 12.48
C ALA A 226 -4.12 -10.52 11.55
N CYS A 227 -5.42 -10.41 11.85
CA CYS A 227 -6.33 -9.54 11.12
C CYS A 227 -6.58 -8.21 11.82
N GLY A 228 -6.31 -8.06 13.12
CA GLY A 228 -6.73 -6.86 13.85
C GLY A 228 -6.19 -6.61 15.25
N GLY A 229 -5.20 -7.36 15.73
CA GLY A 229 -4.82 -7.35 17.15
C GLY A 229 -3.80 -6.28 17.55
N LEU A 230 -3.20 -5.57 16.59
CA LEU A 230 -2.13 -4.64 16.91
C LEU A 230 -2.66 -3.31 17.47
N ALA A 231 -1.94 -2.80 18.46
CA ALA A 231 -1.89 -1.38 18.78
C ALA A 231 -0.61 -0.76 18.21
N SER A 232 -0.66 0.51 17.85
CA SER A 232 0.52 1.26 17.36
C SER A 232 0.35 2.75 17.63
N THR A 233 1.39 3.52 17.34
CA THR A 233 1.47 4.98 17.51
C THR A 233 1.59 5.65 16.15
N ALA A 234 1.34 6.96 16.07
CA ALA A 234 1.57 7.69 14.81
C ALA A 234 3.06 7.72 14.42
N GLU A 235 3.97 7.70 15.40
CA GLU A 235 5.42 7.59 15.16
C GLU A 235 5.81 6.27 14.50
N ASP A 236 5.29 5.14 14.97
CA ASP A 236 5.59 3.83 14.39
C ASP A 236 4.89 3.64 13.04
N LEU A 237 3.64 4.08 12.91
CA LEU A 237 2.92 4.07 11.64
C LEU A 237 3.60 4.97 10.58
N ALA A 238 4.28 6.04 10.99
CA ALA A 238 5.09 6.83 10.08
C ALA A 238 6.27 6.03 9.51
N LYS A 239 6.96 5.23 10.33
CA LYS A 239 8.04 4.33 9.87
C LYS A 239 7.50 3.28 8.91
N TRP A 240 6.39 2.64 9.27
CA TRP A 240 5.69 1.70 8.39
C TRP A 240 5.31 2.34 7.05
N ALA A 241 4.72 3.53 7.07
CA ALA A 241 4.30 4.24 5.87
C ALA A 241 5.49 4.65 4.98
N MET A 242 6.63 5.01 5.58
CA MET A 242 7.85 5.31 4.84
C MET A 242 8.47 4.06 4.21
N PHE A 243 8.40 2.90 4.86
CA PHE A 243 8.71 1.62 4.24
C PHE A 243 7.77 1.31 3.05
N VAL A 244 6.46 1.55 3.20
CA VAL A 244 5.50 1.34 2.10
C VAL A 244 5.75 2.29 0.91
N ALA A 245 6.22 3.51 1.18
CA ALA A 245 6.64 4.45 0.14
C ALA A 245 7.92 4.00 -0.57
N ASN A 246 8.96 3.70 0.22
CA ASN A 246 10.29 3.35 -0.24
C ASN A 246 10.83 2.17 0.59
N PRO A 247 10.64 0.92 0.12
CA PRO A 247 10.98 -0.26 0.90
C PRO A 247 12.49 -0.38 1.12
N VAL A 248 12.84 -1.07 2.20
CA VAL A 248 14.21 -1.47 2.53
C VAL A 248 14.33 -2.98 2.39
N ASP A 249 15.39 -3.44 1.72
CA ASP A 249 15.60 -4.86 1.37
C ASP A 249 15.70 -5.78 2.61
N GLU A 250 16.04 -5.22 3.77
CA GLU A 250 16.03 -5.95 5.05
C GLU A 250 14.63 -6.48 5.41
N VAL A 251 13.57 -5.81 4.97
CA VAL A 251 12.16 -6.19 5.26
C VAL A 251 11.52 -6.86 4.05
N LEU A 252 11.59 -6.22 2.89
CA LEU A 252 11.01 -6.74 1.64
C LEU A 252 11.62 -6.00 0.44
N SER A 253 11.86 -6.71 -0.66
CA SER A 253 12.36 -6.09 -1.89
C SER A 253 11.37 -5.07 -2.46
N LYS A 254 11.92 -4.09 -3.19
CA LYS A 254 11.10 -3.09 -3.89
C LYS A 254 10.13 -3.70 -4.89
N ASP A 255 10.59 -4.66 -5.69
CA ASP A 255 9.76 -5.30 -6.71
C ASP A 255 8.59 -6.08 -6.09
N THR A 256 8.83 -6.76 -4.97
CA THR A 256 7.78 -7.49 -4.26
C THR A 256 6.75 -6.53 -3.66
N LEU A 257 7.16 -5.42 -3.05
CA LEU A 257 6.21 -4.43 -2.54
C LEU A 257 5.43 -3.75 -3.68
N ASP A 258 6.08 -3.51 -4.82
CA ASP A 258 5.43 -2.99 -6.02
C ASP A 258 4.35 -3.96 -6.52
N GLU A 259 4.61 -5.27 -6.52
CA GLU A 259 3.59 -6.31 -6.81
C GLU A 259 2.42 -6.24 -5.82
N MET A 260 2.69 -6.08 -4.52
CA MET A 260 1.62 -5.99 -3.50
C MET A 260 0.68 -4.81 -3.72
N CYS A 261 1.16 -3.75 -4.35
CA CYS A 261 0.40 -2.53 -4.63
C CYS A 261 -0.33 -2.57 -6.00
N GLN A 262 -0.25 -3.67 -6.75
CA GLN A 262 -1.00 -3.84 -7.99
C GLN A 262 -2.43 -4.28 -7.72
N VAL A 263 -3.37 -3.81 -8.53
CA VAL A 263 -4.79 -4.20 -8.42
C VAL A 263 -4.95 -5.70 -8.66
N GLN A 264 -5.45 -6.41 -7.63
CA GLN A 264 -5.84 -7.82 -7.72
C GLN A 264 -7.36 -7.97 -7.90
N ILE A 265 -8.15 -7.13 -7.23
CA ILE A 265 -9.61 -7.15 -7.33
C ILE A 265 -10.23 -5.77 -7.07
N MET A 266 -11.27 -5.43 -7.82
CA MET A 266 -12.06 -4.22 -7.60
C MET A 266 -13.07 -4.42 -6.48
N ALA A 267 -13.10 -3.49 -5.52
CA ALA A 267 -14.14 -3.43 -4.49
C ALA A 267 -15.26 -2.44 -4.86
N ASP A 268 -14.93 -1.42 -5.66
CA ASP A 268 -15.87 -0.51 -6.32
C ASP A 268 -15.75 -0.68 -7.83
N VAL A 269 -16.57 -1.58 -8.39
CA VAL A 269 -16.55 -1.96 -9.81
C VAL A 269 -17.11 -0.89 -10.74
N ASP A 270 -17.93 0.02 -10.22
CA ASP A 270 -18.63 1.02 -11.04
C ASP A 270 -17.82 2.32 -11.15
N ARG A 271 -17.22 2.78 -10.05
CA ARG A 271 -16.50 4.08 -10.01
C ARG A 271 -14.99 3.92 -10.07
N TRP A 272 -14.49 2.72 -9.85
CA TRP A 272 -13.06 2.40 -9.79
C TRP A 272 -12.28 3.22 -8.76
N GLN A 273 -12.93 3.51 -7.63
CA GLN A 273 -12.34 4.30 -6.55
C GLN A 273 -11.69 3.44 -5.47
N LEU A 274 -12.06 2.17 -5.37
CA LEU A 274 -11.50 1.25 -4.39
C LEU A 274 -11.20 -0.11 -5.01
N ALA A 275 -9.96 -0.55 -4.84
CA ALA A 275 -9.48 -1.88 -5.17
C ALA A 275 -8.64 -2.44 -4.02
N PHE A 276 -8.28 -3.71 -4.12
CA PHE A 276 -7.32 -4.33 -3.22
C PHE A 276 -6.17 -4.94 -4.02
N GLY A 277 -4.97 -4.75 -3.49
CA GLY A 277 -3.77 -5.48 -3.89
C GLY A 277 -3.58 -6.73 -3.05
N LEU A 278 -2.34 -7.09 -2.77
CA LEU A 278 -2.01 -8.18 -1.85
C LEU A 278 -1.87 -7.60 -0.44
N GLY A 279 -2.97 -7.55 0.30
CA GLY A 279 -3.03 -7.04 1.67
C GLY A 279 -3.22 -5.54 1.84
N PHE A 280 -3.18 -4.77 0.75
CA PHE A 280 -3.35 -3.32 0.77
C PHE A 280 -4.65 -2.87 0.09
N MET A 281 -5.29 -1.87 0.69
CA MET A 281 -6.31 -1.05 0.02
C MET A 281 -5.64 -0.12 -1.00
N LEU A 282 -6.26 -0.01 -2.16
CA LEU A 282 -5.88 0.87 -3.26
C LEU A 282 -7.01 1.87 -3.48
N LEU A 283 -6.86 3.05 -2.88
CA LEU A 283 -7.87 4.11 -2.88
C LEU A 283 -7.52 5.17 -3.92
N ARG A 284 -8.36 5.35 -4.93
CA ARG A 284 -8.19 6.39 -5.94
C ARG A 284 -9.02 7.63 -5.61
N ARG A 285 -8.36 8.80 -5.58
CA ARG A 285 -9.05 10.11 -5.54
C ARG A 285 -8.45 11.00 -6.63
N GLY A 286 -9.27 11.34 -7.63
CA GLY A 286 -8.79 12.07 -8.80
C GLY A 286 -7.77 11.26 -9.60
N ASP A 287 -6.61 11.86 -9.83
CA ASP A 287 -5.45 11.26 -10.49
C ASP A 287 -4.50 10.53 -9.52
N ARG A 288 -4.73 10.64 -8.20
CA ARG A 288 -3.88 10.03 -7.18
C ARG A 288 -4.36 8.64 -6.78
N LEU A 289 -3.39 7.75 -6.58
CA LEU A 289 -3.56 6.44 -5.97
C LEU A 289 -2.93 6.45 -4.58
N PHE A 290 -3.72 6.13 -3.58
CA PHE A 290 -3.28 5.99 -2.20
C PHE A 290 -3.26 4.51 -1.82
N VAL A 291 -2.14 4.07 -1.23
CA VAL A 291 -1.93 2.69 -0.81
C VAL A 291 -1.89 2.65 0.72
N GLY A 292 -2.67 1.76 1.34
CA GLY A 292 -2.77 1.74 2.79
C GLY A 292 -3.86 0.82 3.31
N HIS A 293 -4.40 1.12 4.49
CA HIS A 293 -5.54 0.41 5.04
C HIS A 293 -6.23 1.24 6.14
N ASP A 294 -7.54 1.04 6.28
CA ASP A 294 -8.31 1.51 7.45
C ASP A 294 -8.25 0.50 8.61
N GLY A 295 -8.66 0.93 9.81
CA GLY A 295 -8.80 0.08 10.98
C GLY A 295 -10.05 0.44 11.76
N GLY A 296 -10.75 -0.57 12.28
CA GLY A 296 -11.85 -0.37 13.21
C GLY A 296 -11.89 -1.43 14.31
N MET A 297 -11.96 -0.96 15.54
CA MET A 297 -12.19 -1.70 16.77
C MET A 297 -13.11 -0.85 17.67
N PRO A 298 -13.88 -1.44 18.60
CA PRO A 298 -14.57 -0.64 19.62
C PRO A 298 -13.62 0.36 20.28
N GLY A 299 -14.00 1.63 20.24
CA GLY A 299 -13.24 2.75 20.75
C GLY A 299 -12.15 3.32 19.84
N HIS A 300 -11.81 2.67 18.71
CA HIS A 300 -10.73 3.12 17.83
C HIS A 300 -11.05 2.91 16.34
N ILE A 301 -11.15 4.00 15.60
CA ILE A 301 -11.17 4.01 14.14
C ILE A 301 -9.87 4.68 13.66
N THR A 302 -9.17 4.05 12.72
CA THR A 302 -7.83 4.49 12.32
C THR A 302 -7.64 4.35 10.81
N SER A 303 -6.66 5.06 10.24
CA SER A 303 -6.32 4.98 8.82
C SER A 303 -4.89 5.46 8.58
N THR A 304 -4.15 4.73 7.76
CA THR A 304 -2.84 5.13 7.23
C THR A 304 -2.81 4.89 5.73
N PHE A 305 -2.47 5.93 4.97
CA PHE A 305 -2.33 5.86 3.51
C PHE A 305 -1.09 6.58 3.03
N VAL A 306 -0.56 6.13 1.88
CA VAL A 306 0.66 6.63 1.25
C VAL A 306 0.38 6.97 -0.20
N ASP A 307 0.75 8.18 -0.62
CA ASP A 307 0.99 8.47 -2.04
C ASP A 307 2.44 8.08 -2.35
N ARG A 308 2.62 6.88 -2.89
CA ARG A 308 3.95 6.29 -3.11
C ARG A 308 4.80 7.10 -4.08
N SER A 309 4.16 7.79 -5.05
CA SER A 309 4.86 8.59 -6.06
C SER A 309 5.57 9.81 -5.46
N SER A 310 4.99 10.39 -4.41
CA SER A 310 5.52 11.56 -3.72
C SER A 310 6.24 11.20 -2.40
N GLY A 311 6.21 9.94 -1.99
CA GLY A 311 6.74 9.47 -0.72
C GLY A 311 6.11 10.17 0.49
N THR A 312 4.84 10.55 0.38
CA THR A 312 4.10 11.29 1.42
C THR A 312 2.95 10.44 1.94
N ALA A 313 2.83 10.35 3.26
CA ALA A 313 1.81 9.56 3.93
C ALA A 313 1.01 10.39 4.93
N GLY A 314 -0.25 10.00 5.11
CA GLY A 314 -1.18 10.60 6.07
C GLY A 314 -1.70 9.54 7.02
N ILE A 315 -1.76 9.90 8.30
CA ILE A 315 -2.17 9.02 9.40
C ILE A 315 -3.28 9.73 10.17
N ALA A 316 -4.37 9.02 10.45
CA ALA A 316 -5.53 9.49 11.17
C ALA A 316 -5.95 8.47 12.22
N LEU A 317 -5.84 8.80 13.51
CA LEU A 317 -6.14 7.89 14.62
C LEU A 317 -7.20 8.51 15.52
N PHE A 318 -8.40 7.92 15.56
CA PHE A 318 -9.54 8.42 16.31
C PHE A 318 -9.82 7.53 17.52
N GLY A 319 -9.92 8.12 18.70
CA GLY A 319 -10.39 7.46 19.93
C GLY A 319 -11.92 7.39 20.01
N SER A 320 -12.56 6.90 18.94
CA SER A 320 -14.01 6.72 18.89
C SER A 320 -14.40 5.48 18.07
N THR A 321 -15.45 4.76 18.47
CA THR A 321 -16.09 3.67 17.70
C THR A 321 -16.73 4.15 16.40
N SER A 322 -17.09 5.43 16.30
CA SER A 322 -17.87 5.97 15.17
C SER A 322 -17.27 7.25 14.64
N ALA A 323 -16.02 7.19 14.16
CA ALA A 323 -15.35 8.31 13.52
C ALA A 323 -15.72 8.41 12.03
N PRO A 324 -16.10 9.60 11.51
CA PRO A 324 -16.47 9.75 10.11
C PRO A 324 -15.24 9.79 9.19
N ALA A 325 -15.25 8.94 8.17
CA ALA A 325 -14.36 8.97 7.01
C ALA A 325 -12.85 9.06 7.35
N PRO A 326 -12.28 8.04 8.02
CA PRO A 326 -10.87 8.08 8.45
C PRO A 326 -9.89 8.17 7.28
N SER A 327 -10.13 7.43 6.20
CA SER A 327 -9.35 7.48 4.95
C SER A 327 -9.40 8.86 4.31
N ALA A 328 -10.52 9.58 4.44
CA ALA A 328 -10.64 10.94 3.92
C ALA A 328 -9.73 11.90 4.69
N LEU A 329 -9.70 11.84 6.03
CA LEU A 329 -8.75 12.65 6.80
C LEU A 329 -7.30 12.32 6.41
N ALA A 330 -6.92 11.05 6.41
CA ALA A 330 -5.55 10.65 6.05
C ALA A 330 -5.15 11.18 4.66
N THR A 331 -6.01 11.01 3.65
CA THR A 331 -5.71 11.47 2.28
C THR A 331 -5.82 12.98 2.10
N ASP A 332 -6.70 13.67 2.82
CA ASP A 332 -6.78 15.15 2.80
C ASP A 332 -5.49 15.78 3.36
N LEU A 333 -4.88 15.18 4.39
CA LEU A 333 -3.58 15.64 4.92
C LEU A 333 -2.47 15.50 3.88
N ILE A 334 -2.43 14.38 3.15
CA ILE A 334 -1.45 14.16 2.07
C ILE A 334 -1.65 15.20 0.98
N ILE A 335 -2.88 15.33 0.46
CA ILE A 335 -3.21 16.27 -0.62
C ILE A 335 -2.84 17.69 -0.22
N LYS A 336 -3.16 18.10 1.01
CA LYS A 336 -2.86 19.44 1.49
C LYS A 336 -1.36 19.74 1.50
N VAL A 337 -0.53 18.79 1.93
CA VAL A 337 0.92 18.94 1.90
C VAL A 337 1.45 18.99 0.48
N LEU A 338 0.90 18.20 -0.44
CA LEU A 338 1.35 18.20 -1.83
C LEU A 338 0.94 19.47 -2.59
N GLU A 339 -0.17 20.11 -2.21
CA GLU A 339 -0.64 21.37 -2.78
C GLU A 339 0.12 22.58 -2.22
N ASP A 340 0.30 22.66 -0.91
CA ASP A 340 0.89 23.83 -0.25
C ASP A 340 2.43 23.77 -0.22
N ASP A 341 2.99 22.57 -0.04
CA ASP A 341 4.44 22.32 0.08
C ASP A 341 4.91 21.19 -0.86
N PRO A 342 4.80 21.35 -2.18
CA PRO A 342 5.33 20.36 -3.12
C PRO A 342 6.84 20.16 -2.91
N LEU A 343 7.33 18.93 -3.08
CA LEU A 343 8.78 18.70 -3.10
C LEU A 343 9.38 19.48 -4.27
N PRO A 344 10.51 20.17 -4.08
CA PRO A 344 11.22 20.75 -5.21
C PRO A 344 11.60 19.63 -6.18
N PRO A 345 11.51 19.87 -7.50
CA PRO A 345 12.00 18.90 -8.47
C PRO A 345 13.49 18.65 -8.23
N GLU A 346 13.96 17.44 -8.53
CA GLU A 346 15.39 17.17 -8.50
C GLU A 346 16.11 18.12 -9.48
N PRO A 347 17.17 18.82 -9.02
CA PRO A 347 17.94 19.67 -9.91
C PRO A 347 18.48 18.84 -11.06
N TRP A 348 18.25 19.31 -12.29
CA TRP A 348 18.81 18.66 -13.46
C TRP A 348 20.34 18.67 -13.39
N VAL A 349 20.94 17.49 -13.48
CA VAL A 349 22.38 17.33 -13.62
C VAL A 349 22.70 17.12 -15.09
N PRO A 350 23.53 17.97 -15.72
CA PRO A 350 23.94 17.78 -17.10
C PRO A 350 24.64 16.43 -17.28
N GLY A 351 24.15 15.62 -18.22
CA GLY A 351 24.92 14.47 -18.69
C GLY A 351 26.22 14.94 -19.35
N THR A 352 27.32 14.23 -19.10
CA THR A 352 28.64 14.58 -19.64
C THR A 352 28.92 13.93 -21.01
N GLU A 353 28.18 12.89 -21.36
CA GLU A 353 28.36 12.14 -22.59
C GLU A 353 27.05 11.55 -23.12
N VAL A 354 27.01 11.34 -24.44
CA VAL A 354 26.01 10.51 -25.11
C VAL A 354 26.74 9.26 -25.59
N PRO A 355 26.31 8.04 -25.22
CA PRO A 355 26.90 6.81 -25.75
C PRO A 355 26.92 6.86 -27.28
N ALA A 356 28.10 6.70 -27.89
CA ALA A 356 28.29 6.93 -29.32
C ALA A 356 27.38 6.03 -30.18
N GLU A 357 27.10 4.82 -29.71
CA GLU A 357 26.18 3.87 -30.34
C GLU A 357 24.72 4.36 -30.37
N LEU A 358 24.32 5.23 -29.43
CA LEU A 358 22.97 5.77 -29.32
C LEU A 358 22.78 7.06 -30.10
N ALA A 359 23.85 7.76 -30.51
CA ALA A 359 23.76 9.06 -31.16
C ALA A 359 22.81 9.04 -32.39
N GLY A 360 22.91 7.99 -33.23
CA GLY A 360 22.04 7.80 -34.39
C GLY A 360 20.61 7.34 -34.07
N VAL A 361 20.34 6.96 -32.82
CA VAL A 361 19.01 6.55 -32.33
C VAL A 361 18.21 7.76 -31.86
N LEU A 362 18.87 8.84 -31.42
CA LEU A 362 18.18 9.97 -30.80
C LEU A 362 17.28 10.74 -31.78
N GLY A 363 16.31 11.45 -31.23
CA GLY A 363 15.34 12.27 -31.96
C GLY A 363 14.05 11.51 -32.26
N THR A 364 13.27 12.04 -33.19
CA THR A 364 11.95 11.52 -33.50
C THR A 364 12.02 10.26 -34.36
N TRP A 365 11.23 9.27 -33.98
CA TRP A 365 10.86 8.09 -34.75
C TRP A 365 9.34 7.95 -34.75
N PHE A 366 8.79 7.34 -35.79
CA PHE A 366 7.36 7.16 -35.97
C PHE A 366 7.03 5.67 -35.98
N SER A 367 6.14 5.26 -35.07
CA SER A 367 5.39 4.02 -35.23
C SER A 367 4.13 4.37 -36.01
N GLU A 368 4.02 3.90 -37.24
CA GLU A 368 2.99 4.34 -38.19
C GLU A 368 2.97 5.88 -38.31
N GLY A 369 1.90 6.53 -37.84
CA GLY A 369 1.79 8.00 -37.78
C GLY A 369 2.09 8.61 -36.40
N SER A 370 2.39 7.79 -35.38
CA SER A 370 2.58 8.22 -34.00
C SER A 370 4.05 8.54 -33.70
N PRO A 371 4.40 9.79 -33.35
CA PRO A 371 5.77 10.16 -33.03
C PRO A 371 6.18 9.71 -31.62
N PHE A 372 7.43 9.26 -31.51
CA PHE A 372 8.17 8.98 -30.27
C PHE A 372 9.52 9.68 -30.35
N VAL A 373 9.86 10.42 -29.30
CA VAL A 373 11.16 11.06 -29.17
C VAL A 373 12.04 10.16 -28.34
N PHE A 374 13.09 9.63 -28.96
CA PHE A 374 14.15 8.89 -28.29
C PHE A 374 15.20 9.88 -27.80
N SER A 375 15.55 9.82 -26.52
CA SER A 375 16.49 10.73 -25.87
C SER A 375 17.37 9.98 -24.89
N VAL A 376 18.55 10.51 -24.59
CA VAL A 376 19.39 10.00 -23.50
C VAL A 376 19.31 10.97 -22.32
N LYS A 377 19.00 10.43 -21.14
CA LYS A 377 19.05 11.16 -19.87
C LYS A 377 19.87 10.35 -18.88
N ASN A 378 20.84 10.98 -18.25
CA ASN A 378 21.77 10.33 -17.31
C ASN A 378 22.41 9.05 -17.88
N GLY A 379 22.74 9.05 -19.18
CA GLY A 379 23.30 7.89 -19.88
C GLY A 379 22.30 6.79 -20.26
N VAL A 380 21.03 6.92 -19.86
CA VAL A 380 19.98 5.94 -20.12
C VAL A 380 19.13 6.36 -21.32
N LEU A 381 18.86 5.42 -22.22
CA LEU A 381 17.96 5.63 -23.35
C LEU A 381 16.51 5.65 -22.85
N GLU A 382 15.76 6.65 -23.29
CA GLU A 382 14.33 6.83 -23.00
C GLU A 382 13.56 7.12 -24.29
N ALA A 383 12.27 6.78 -24.32
CA ALA A 383 11.35 7.20 -25.38
C ALA A 383 10.01 7.70 -24.80
N LYS A 384 9.53 8.85 -25.28
CA LYS A 384 8.20 9.38 -24.92
C LYS A 384 7.50 9.93 -26.15
N SER A 385 6.18 9.71 -26.24
CA SER A 385 5.39 10.39 -27.27
C SER A 385 5.25 11.87 -26.91
N PRO A 386 5.42 12.81 -27.86
CA PRO A 386 5.10 14.22 -27.64
C PRO A 386 3.64 14.47 -27.24
N ALA A 387 2.73 13.55 -27.57
CA ALA A 387 1.32 13.61 -27.20
C ALA A 387 1.01 12.93 -25.85
N ALA A 388 1.99 12.29 -25.22
CA ALA A 388 1.81 11.64 -23.92
C ALA A 388 1.51 12.69 -22.85
N ALA A 389 0.57 12.39 -21.96
CA ALA A 389 0.28 13.26 -20.84
C ALA A 389 1.52 13.43 -19.93
N GLU A 390 1.58 14.53 -19.19
CA GLU A 390 2.74 14.85 -18.35
C GLU A 390 3.02 13.72 -17.33
N TYR A 391 1.96 13.20 -16.70
CA TYR A 391 2.02 12.12 -15.70
C TYR A 391 2.47 10.76 -16.27
N GLN A 392 2.49 10.58 -17.59
CA GLN A 392 2.97 9.33 -18.18
C GLN A 392 4.49 9.31 -18.20
N SER A 393 5.09 8.38 -17.45
CA SER A 393 6.54 8.16 -17.49
C SER A 393 7.01 7.81 -18.90
N PRO A 394 8.22 8.24 -19.30
CA PRO A 394 8.85 7.75 -20.51
C PRO A 394 9.05 6.23 -20.42
N ALA A 395 9.15 5.59 -21.58
CA ALA A 395 9.73 4.26 -21.62
C ALA A 395 11.23 4.34 -21.37
N VAL A 396 11.76 3.51 -20.48
CA VAL A 396 13.18 3.45 -20.15
C VAL A 396 13.76 2.14 -20.66
N PHE A 397 14.95 2.18 -21.26
CA PHE A 397 15.58 1.04 -21.90
C PHE A 397 16.89 0.63 -21.23
N GLU A 398 16.98 -0.64 -20.84
CA GLU A 398 18.21 -1.25 -20.35
C GLU A 398 18.86 -2.09 -21.46
N ARG A 399 20.18 -1.97 -21.62
CA ARG A 399 20.91 -2.69 -22.68
C ARG A 399 21.04 -4.18 -22.35
N LEU A 400 20.63 -5.04 -23.28
CA LEU A 400 20.84 -6.49 -23.17
C LEU A 400 22.09 -6.94 -23.95
N SER A 401 22.27 -6.40 -25.16
CA SER A 401 23.42 -6.67 -26.01
C SER A 401 23.68 -5.49 -26.93
N GLU A 402 24.57 -5.64 -27.92
CA GLU A 402 24.61 -4.71 -29.05
C GLU A 402 23.22 -4.66 -29.72
N ASP A 403 22.73 -3.44 -29.92
CA ASP A 403 21.47 -3.13 -30.61
C ASP A 403 20.18 -3.76 -30.07
N ASN A 404 20.22 -4.37 -28.88
CA ASN A 404 19.06 -4.95 -28.24
C ASN A 404 18.94 -4.42 -26.81
N TYR A 405 17.77 -3.89 -26.50
CA TYR A 405 17.44 -3.31 -25.21
C TYR A 405 16.11 -3.89 -24.70
N ARG A 406 15.96 -3.98 -23.38
CA ARG A 406 14.70 -4.29 -22.70
C ARG A 406 14.04 -2.98 -22.29
N THR A 407 12.75 -2.82 -22.54
CA THR A 407 11.99 -1.76 -21.90
C THR A 407 11.69 -2.16 -20.45
N VAL A 408 12.24 -1.41 -19.49
CA VAL A 408 12.15 -1.73 -18.06
C VAL A 408 11.11 -0.89 -17.32
N SER A 409 10.61 0.18 -17.94
CA SER A 409 9.50 0.98 -17.42
C SER A 409 8.75 1.68 -18.55
N GLY A 410 7.57 2.21 -18.24
CA GLY A 410 6.74 2.97 -19.18
C GLY A 410 6.01 2.08 -20.19
N ARG A 411 5.72 2.66 -21.36
CA ARG A 411 5.02 1.95 -22.44
C ARG A 411 5.81 0.71 -22.87
N GLU A 412 5.13 -0.40 -23.19
CA GLU A 412 5.77 -1.66 -23.63
C GLU A 412 6.79 -2.25 -22.63
N THR A 413 6.62 -2.00 -21.32
CA THR A 413 7.47 -2.62 -20.29
C THR A 413 7.50 -4.14 -20.44
N GLY A 414 8.70 -4.71 -20.44
CA GLY A 414 8.95 -6.13 -20.70
C GLY A 414 9.32 -6.45 -22.15
N GLU A 415 9.03 -5.56 -23.10
CA GLU A 415 9.28 -5.79 -24.53
C GLU A 415 10.70 -5.42 -24.96
N LEU A 416 11.10 -5.90 -26.15
CA LEU A 416 12.41 -5.58 -26.74
C LEU A 416 12.36 -4.31 -27.58
N LEU A 417 13.41 -3.50 -27.50
CA LEU A 417 13.78 -2.54 -28.53
C LEU A 417 14.97 -3.11 -29.31
N ARG A 418 14.79 -3.34 -30.60
CA ARG A 418 15.83 -3.83 -31.52
C ARG A 418 16.20 -2.74 -32.50
N ILE A 419 17.48 -2.44 -32.60
CA ILE A 419 18.03 -1.44 -33.51
C ILE A 419 18.57 -2.17 -34.73
N THR A 420 18.16 -1.75 -35.94
CA THR A 420 18.74 -2.24 -37.19
C THR A 420 19.59 -1.16 -37.79
N ARG A 421 20.84 -1.49 -38.11
CA ARG A 421 21.82 -0.57 -38.70
C ARG A 421 22.16 -0.96 -40.13
N ASP A 422 22.55 0.04 -40.91
CA ASP A 422 23.18 -0.19 -42.21
C ASP A 422 24.68 -0.55 -42.06
N PRO A 423 25.40 -0.91 -43.15
CA PRO A 423 26.84 -1.22 -43.09
C PRO A 423 27.74 -0.08 -42.59
N SER A 424 27.25 1.16 -42.53
CA SER A 424 27.98 2.30 -41.96
C SER A 424 27.81 2.42 -40.44
N GLY A 425 26.96 1.57 -39.84
CA GLY A 425 26.62 1.61 -38.41
C GLY A 425 25.48 2.59 -38.09
N THR A 426 24.81 3.15 -39.10
CA THR A 426 23.72 4.12 -38.91
C THR A 426 22.41 3.39 -38.64
N PRO A 427 21.67 3.69 -37.54
CA PRO A 427 20.33 3.15 -37.31
C PRO A 427 19.37 3.52 -38.43
N THR A 428 18.77 2.53 -39.08
CA THR A 428 17.80 2.70 -40.17
C THR A 428 16.38 2.36 -39.76
N LYS A 429 16.21 1.41 -38.82
CA LYS A 429 14.91 0.96 -38.29
C LYS A 429 15.04 0.66 -36.82
N LEU A 430 13.99 0.91 -36.06
CA LEU A 430 13.81 0.36 -34.72
C LEU A 430 12.62 -0.59 -34.74
N HIS A 431 12.68 -1.68 -33.99
CA HIS A 431 11.51 -2.48 -33.68
C HIS A 431 11.31 -2.46 -32.18
N TRP A 432 10.25 -1.78 -31.73
CA TRP A 432 9.88 -1.73 -30.34
C TRP A 432 8.67 -2.65 -30.11
N ALA A 433 8.86 -3.68 -29.29
CA ALA A 433 8.12 -4.93 -29.36
C ALA A 433 8.22 -5.53 -30.77
N THR A 434 7.17 -5.33 -31.57
CA THR A 434 7.14 -5.67 -33.00
C THR A 434 6.82 -4.47 -33.90
N TYR A 435 6.54 -3.30 -33.31
CA TYR A 435 6.18 -2.11 -34.06
C TYR A 435 7.42 -1.51 -34.70
N LEU A 436 7.37 -1.37 -36.03
CA LEU A 436 8.41 -0.72 -36.80
C LEU A 436 8.38 0.78 -36.48
N CYS A 437 9.48 1.32 -35.96
CA CYS A 437 9.70 2.74 -35.90
C CYS A 437 10.64 3.18 -37.02
N THR A 438 10.23 4.20 -37.78
CA THR A 438 11.01 4.81 -38.88
C THR A 438 11.22 6.30 -38.69
N ARG A 439 12.18 6.89 -39.41
CA ARG A 439 12.43 8.34 -39.36
C ARG A 439 11.34 9.18 -40.04
N GLN A 440 10.53 8.56 -40.89
CA GLN A 440 9.36 9.16 -41.53
C GLN A 440 8.11 8.39 -41.10
N PRO A 441 6.94 9.04 -40.99
CA PRO A 441 5.69 8.34 -40.80
C PRO A 441 5.36 7.53 -42.06
N LEU A 442 5.14 6.23 -41.92
CA LEU A 442 4.83 5.32 -43.02
C LEU A 442 3.54 4.56 -42.71
N ALA A 443 2.69 4.36 -43.72
CA ALA A 443 1.59 3.42 -43.58
C ALA A 443 2.11 1.98 -43.66
N PHE A 444 1.38 1.01 -43.11
CA PHE A 444 1.73 -0.41 -43.25
C PHE A 444 1.86 -0.86 -44.71
N ALA A 445 1.11 -0.25 -45.63
CA ALA A 445 1.19 -0.52 -47.07
C ALA A 445 2.51 -0.06 -47.70
N ASP A 446 3.20 0.91 -47.08
CA ASP A 446 4.49 1.44 -47.55
C ASP A 446 5.68 0.64 -47.00
N ILE A 447 5.43 -0.31 -46.09
CA ILE A 447 6.45 -1.16 -45.51
C ILE A 447 6.74 -2.29 -46.49
N THR A 448 7.86 -2.20 -47.21
CA THR A 448 8.37 -3.31 -48.01
C THR A 448 8.86 -4.42 -47.06
N PRO A 449 8.38 -5.68 -47.21
CA PRO A 449 9.03 -6.82 -46.58
C PRO A 449 10.48 -6.87 -47.08
N GLY A 450 11.41 -6.64 -46.16
CA GLY A 450 12.85 -6.69 -46.43
C GLY A 450 13.36 -8.12 -46.51
#